data_AF-A0A533YH24-F1
#
_entry.id   AF-A0A533YH24-F1
#
_cell.length_a   1.000
_cell.length_b   1.000
_cell.length_c   1.000
_cell.angle_alpha   90.00
_cell.angle_beta   90.00
_cell.angle_gamma   90.00
#
_symmetry.space_group_name_H-M   'P 1'
#
loop_
_entity.id
_entity.type
_entity.pdbx_description
1 polymer ?
#
loop_
_entity_poly.entity_id
_entity_poly.type
_entity_poly.pdbx_seq_one_letter_code
_entity_poly.pdbx_strand_id
1 'polypeptide(L)'
;MKWIRACVMAICLLVVGLAGCSYLFYPRAGDYLEQAKGPTGADTIINLTAMLEASAKAAGGENYQSGLDDLHNQFHALHDGMCGVTKKQASTPTYAKAVTINKELWVIVKRLWKNRKDQALREAHLDLFTKRLQELRETIQTLKG
;
A
#
# COMPACT_ATOMS: atom_id res chain seq x y z
N MET A 1 -1.88 7.24 -42.19
CA MET A 1 -1.50 6.16 -41.22
C MET A 1 -0.32 6.49 -40.31
N LYS A 2 0.82 7.03 -40.78
CA LYS A 2 1.97 7.38 -39.91
C LYS A 2 1.64 8.43 -38.82
N TRP A 3 0.79 9.40 -39.15
CA TRP A 3 0.35 10.47 -38.26
C TRP A 3 -0.56 10.00 -37.13
N ILE A 4 -1.44 9.02 -37.41
CA ILE A 4 -2.30 8.41 -36.38
C ILE A 4 -1.44 7.66 -35.35
N ARG A 5 -0.40 6.95 -35.80
CA ARG A 5 0.55 6.27 -34.90
C ARG A 5 1.35 7.25 -34.03
N ALA A 6 1.76 8.39 -34.58
CA ALA A 6 2.46 9.44 -33.84
C ALA A 6 1.56 10.10 -32.77
N CYS A 7 0.30 10.40 -33.11
CA CYS A 7 -0.66 10.97 -32.17
C CYS A 7 -1.01 9.99 -31.03
N VAL A 8 -1.21 8.70 -31.34
CA VAL A 8 -1.47 7.68 -30.31
C VAL A 8 -0.28 7.56 -29.36
N MET A 9 0.94 7.57 -29.87
CA MET A 9 2.15 7.50 -29.04
C MET A 9 2.33 8.74 -28.15
N ALA A 10 2.04 9.93 -28.68
CA ALA A 10 2.09 11.18 -27.91
C ALA A 10 1.02 11.22 -26.81
N ILE A 11 -0.19 10.71 -27.08
CA ILE A 11 -1.26 10.60 -26.09
C ILE A 11 -0.89 9.58 -25.00
N CYS A 12 -0.34 8.42 -25.35
CA CYS A 12 0.15 7.45 -24.37
C CYS A 12 1.24 8.04 -23.45
N LEU A 13 2.18 8.81 -24.00
CA LEU A 13 3.23 9.48 -23.23
C LEU A 13 2.67 10.57 -22.31
N LEU A 14 1.66 11.32 -22.76
CA LEU A 14 0.96 12.34 -21.95
C LEU A 14 0.16 11.73 -20.80
N VAL A 15 -0.56 10.63 -21.05
CA VAL A 15 -1.35 9.93 -20.01
C VAL A 15 -0.43 9.31 -18.96
N VAL A 16 0.71 8.74 -19.35
CA VAL A 16 1.71 8.20 -18.41
C VAL A 16 2.41 9.32 -17.61
N GLY A 17 2.64 10.49 -18.24
CA GLY A 17 3.23 11.65 -17.59
C GLY A 17 2.32 12.34 -16.55
N LEU A 18 1.00 12.39 -16.82
CA LEU A 18 0.02 13.04 -15.94
C LEU A 18 -0.46 12.15 -14.79
N ALA A 19 -0.53 10.83 -15.01
CA ALA A 19 -0.96 9.89 -13.98
C ALA A 19 0.14 9.59 -12.94
N GLY A 20 1.37 10.05 -13.14
CA GLY A 20 2.55 9.53 -12.46
C GLY A 20 2.81 8.09 -12.92
N CYS A 21 4.05 7.77 -13.33
CA CYS A 21 4.40 6.47 -13.93
C CYS A 21 4.06 5.25 -13.06
N SER A 22 3.76 5.46 -11.79
CA SER A 22 3.52 4.44 -10.77
C SER A 22 2.06 3.99 -10.68
N TYR A 23 1.06 4.86 -10.87
CA TYR A 23 -0.37 4.50 -10.75
C TYR A 23 -0.85 3.53 -11.85
N LEU A 24 -0.12 3.40 -12.96
CA LEU A 24 -0.35 2.33 -13.95
C LEU A 24 -0.27 0.92 -13.32
N PHE A 25 0.57 0.75 -12.30
CA PHE A 25 0.80 -0.54 -11.64
C PHE A 25 -0.10 -0.78 -10.43
N TYR A 26 -0.78 0.26 -9.93
CA TYR A 26 -1.70 0.22 -8.80
C TYR A 26 -2.92 1.13 -9.02
N PRO A 27 -3.76 0.83 -10.02
CA PRO A 27 -4.80 1.75 -10.48
C PRO A 27 -5.86 2.10 -9.43
N ARG A 28 -6.03 1.28 -8.38
CA ARG A 28 -7.03 1.47 -7.31
C ARG A 28 -6.46 2.04 -6.01
N ALA A 29 -5.16 2.39 -5.95
CA ALA A 29 -4.61 2.91 -4.70
C ALA A 29 -5.28 4.22 -4.25
N GLY A 30 -5.63 5.10 -5.20
CA GLY A 30 -6.37 6.33 -4.91
C GLY A 30 -7.76 6.04 -4.31
N ASP A 31 -8.49 5.08 -4.88
CA ASP A 31 -9.82 4.69 -4.38
C ASP A 31 -9.74 4.16 -2.95
N TYR A 32 -8.74 3.31 -2.65
CA TYR A 32 -8.53 2.80 -1.30
C TYR A 32 -8.10 3.88 -0.31
N LEU A 33 -7.28 4.84 -0.75
CA LEU A 33 -6.88 5.97 0.09
C LEU A 33 -8.09 6.83 0.46
N GLU A 34 -8.96 7.14 -0.51
CA GLU A 34 -10.21 7.88 -0.25
C GLU A 34 -11.19 7.05 0.60
N GLN A 35 -11.32 5.74 0.37
CA GLN A 35 -12.15 4.86 1.20
C GLN A 35 -11.67 4.81 2.66
N ALA A 36 -10.37 4.83 2.88
CA ALA A 36 -9.78 4.75 4.22
C ALA A 36 -9.73 6.09 4.95
N LYS A 37 -10.05 7.20 4.27
CA LYS A 37 -9.89 8.55 4.78
C LYS A 37 -10.61 8.75 6.12
N GLY A 38 -9.83 9.12 7.13
CA GLY A 38 -10.32 9.45 8.46
C GLY A 38 -10.23 10.95 8.78
N PRO A 39 -10.66 11.38 9.98
CA PRO A 39 -10.57 12.78 10.42
C PRO A 39 -9.14 13.34 10.43
N THR A 40 -8.15 12.47 10.61
CA THR A 40 -6.72 12.82 10.57
C THR A 40 -5.95 11.88 9.65
N GLY A 41 -4.71 12.26 9.29
CA GLY A 41 -3.80 11.35 8.58
C GLY A 41 -3.50 10.08 9.36
N ALA A 42 -3.39 10.16 10.69
CA ALA A 42 -3.20 8.99 11.55
C ALA A 42 -4.41 8.04 11.49
N ASP A 43 -5.63 8.57 11.48
CA ASP A 43 -6.85 7.76 11.31
C ASP A 43 -6.89 7.07 9.94
N THR A 44 -6.48 7.78 8.90
CA THR A 44 -6.39 7.23 7.54
C THR A 44 -5.43 6.05 7.47
N ILE A 45 -4.24 6.19 8.08
CA ILE A 45 -3.25 5.11 8.16
C ILE A 45 -3.81 3.92 8.94
N ILE A 46 -4.46 4.14 10.08
CA ILE A 46 -5.09 3.08 10.88
C ILE A 46 -6.13 2.32 10.05
N ASN A 47 -7.00 3.01 9.33
CA ASN A 47 -8.01 2.39 8.47
C ASN A 47 -7.35 1.58 7.34
N LEU A 48 -6.31 2.10 6.69
CA LEU A 48 -5.56 1.38 5.66
C LEU A 48 -4.93 0.10 6.20
N THR A 49 -4.39 0.11 7.43
CA THR A 49 -3.86 -1.14 8.03
C THR A 49 -4.96 -2.20 8.22
N ALA A 50 -6.19 -1.80 8.57
CA ALA A 50 -7.31 -2.75 8.74
C ALA A 50 -7.76 -3.35 7.40
N MET A 51 -7.82 -2.52 6.35
CA MET A 51 -8.11 -3.00 4.99
C MET A 51 -7.04 -3.98 4.51
N LEU A 52 -5.76 -3.67 4.76
CA LEU A 52 -4.64 -4.54 4.41
C LEU A 52 -4.66 -5.88 5.15
N GLU A 53 -5.04 -5.91 6.42
CA GLU A 53 -5.21 -7.17 7.16
C GLU A 53 -6.32 -8.05 6.57
N ALA A 54 -7.44 -7.43 6.17
CA ALA A 54 -8.52 -8.16 5.50
C ALA A 54 -8.06 -8.76 4.17
N SER A 55 -7.34 -7.99 3.36
CA SER A 55 -6.78 -8.44 2.08
C SER A 55 -5.69 -9.51 2.28
N ALA A 56 -4.86 -9.38 3.32
CA ALA A 56 -3.85 -10.38 3.67
C ALA A 56 -4.51 -11.73 4.03
N LYS A 57 -5.60 -11.70 4.80
CA LYS A 57 -6.40 -12.89 5.09
C LYS A 57 -6.98 -13.51 3.82
N ALA A 58 -7.55 -12.70 2.92
CA ALA A 58 -8.09 -13.18 1.66
C ALA A 58 -6.99 -13.80 0.75
N ALA A 59 -5.80 -13.23 0.75
CA ALA A 59 -4.64 -13.71 0.01
C ALA A 59 -4.05 -15.04 0.54
N GLY A 60 -4.44 -15.49 1.73
CA GLY A 60 -4.02 -16.78 2.27
C GLY A 60 -4.67 -17.98 1.56
N GLY A 61 -5.92 -17.83 1.12
CA GLY A 61 -6.72 -18.93 0.55
C GLY A 61 -6.32 -19.39 -0.86
N GLU A 62 -7.10 -20.33 -1.41
CA GLU A 62 -6.86 -20.89 -2.75
C GLU A 62 -7.03 -19.85 -3.87
N ASN A 63 -7.96 -18.90 -3.71
CA ASN A 63 -8.22 -17.80 -4.64
C ASN A 63 -7.42 -16.54 -4.26
N TYR A 64 -6.12 -16.69 -3.99
CA TYR A 64 -5.28 -15.64 -3.41
C TYR A 64 -5.10 -14.40 -4.29
N GLN A 65 -5.33 -14.50 -5.60
CA GLN A 65 -4.96 -13.49 -6.58
C GLN A 65 -5.67 -12.16 -6.33
N SER A 66 -6.99 -12.18 -6.14
CA SER A 66 -7.75 -10.95 -5.86
C SER A 66 -7.33 -10.32 -4.54
N GLY A 67 -7.08 -11.13 -3.50
CA GLY A 67 -6.56 -10.66 -2.22
C GLY A 67 -5.18 -10.01 -2.35
N LEU A 68 -4.28 -10.57 -3.17
CA LEU A 68 -2.97 -9.97 -3.44
C LEU A 68 -3.06 -8.70 -4.28
N ASP A 69 -3.98 -8.64 -5.23
CA ASP A 69 -4.21 -7.44 -6.04
C ASP A 69 -4.75 -6.29 -5.19
N ASP A 70 -5.72 -6.56 -4.31
CA ASP A 70 -6.22 -5.61 -3.32
C ASP A 70 -5.11 -5.17 -2.37
N LEU A 71 -4.36 -6.12 -1.81
CA LEU A 71 -3.22 -5.85 -0.91
C LEU A 71 -2.18 -4.95 -1.57
N HIS A 72 -1.81 -5.20 -2.83
CA HIS A 72 -0.84 -4.40 -3.56
C HIS A 72 -1.30 -2.94 -3.71
N ASN A 73 -2.54 -2.72 -4.13
CA ASN A 73 -3.09 -1.37 -4.30
C ASN A 73 -3.24 -0.66 -2.95
N GLN A 74 -3.74 -1.34 -1.92
CA GLN A 74 -3.89 -0.79 -0.58
C GLN A 74 -2.53 -0.48 0.07
N PHE A 75 -1.48 -1.23 -0.26
CA PHE A 75 -0.14 -0.98 0.28
C PHE A 75 0.49 0.28 -0.33
N HIS A 76 0.23 0.53 -1.61
CA HIS A 76 0.54 1.81 -2.22
C HIS A 76 -0.26 2.96 -1.61
N ALA A 77 -1.56 2.75 -1.35
CA ALA A 77 -2.38 3.72 -0.64
C ALA A 77 -1.84 4.02 0.77
N LEU A 78 -1.38 3.00 1.50
CA LEU A 78 -0.71 3.15 2.80
C LEU A 78 0.56 4.00 2.68
N HIS A 79 1.40 3.74 1.67
CA HIS A 79 2.61 4.53 1.45
C HIS A 79 2.31 6.01 1.22
N ASP A 80 1.31 6.32 0.40
CA ASP A 80 0.84 7.68 0.17
C ASP A 80 0.25 8.29 1.45
N GLY A 81 -0.57 7.51 2.18
CA GLY A 81 -1.22 7.92 3.43
C GLY A 81 -0.25 8.27 4.57
N MET A 82 0.95 7.66 4.60
CA MET A 82 2.00 8.03 5.55
C MET A 82 2.37 9.52 5.45
N CYS A 83 2.27 10.14 4.26
CA CYS A 83 2.52 11.57 4.07
C CYS A 83 1.43 12.48 4.68
N GLY A 84 0.30 11.92 5.14
CA GLY A 84 -0.83 12.66 5.69
C GLY A 84 -0.69 13.09 7.16
N VAL A 85 0.37 12.70 7.85
CA VAL A 85 0.61 13.14 9.25
C VAL A 85 1.01 14.62 9.31
N THR A 86 0.76 15.25 10.46
CA THR A 86 1.19 16.65 10.66
C THR A 86 2.71 16.79 10.72
N LYS A 87 3.25 17.98 10.44
CA LYS A 87 4.69 18.26 10.59
C LYS A 87 5.20 17.98 12.00
N LYS A 88 4.39 18.28 13.04
CA LYS A 88 4.72 18.01 14.45
C LYS A 88 4.87 16.51 14.69
N GLN A 89 3.93 15.71 14.19
CA GLN A 89 4.01 14.25 14.28
C GLN A 89 5.22 13.72 13.50
N ALA A 90 5.47 14.24 12.30
CA ALA A 90 6.57 13.82 11.44
C ALA A 90 7.96 14.03 12.07
N SER A 91 8.11 14.99 13.00
CA SER A 91 9.36 15.24 13.72
C SER A 91 9.60 14.34 14.94
N THR A 92 8.70 13.41 15.24
CA THR A 92 8.82 12.56 16.45
C THR A 92 9.59 11.26 16.16
N PRO A 93 10.27 10.70 17.18
CA PRO A 93 10.83 9.33 17.10
C PRO A 93 9.76 8.27 16.82
N THR A 94 8.54 8.45 17.31
CA THR A 94 7.40 7.56 17.05
C THR A 94 7.09 7.47 15.55
N TYR A 95 7.06 8.60 14.85
CA TYR A 95 6.87 8.57 13.39
C TYR A 95 8.08 7.98 12.65
N ALA A 96 9.31 8.25 13.11
CA ALA A 96 10.50 7.59 12.55
C ALA A 96 10.44 6.06 12.67
N LYS A 97 9.91 5.53 13.79
CA LYS A 97 9.61 4.10 13.95
C LYS A 97 8.56 3.64 12.93
N ALA A 98 7.45 4.36 12.78
CA ALA A 98 6.40 4.03 11.80
C ALA A 98 6.93 3.96 10.36
N VAL A 99 7.78 4.91 9.95
CA VAL A 99 8.47 4.91 8.64
C VAL A 99 9.37 3.68 8.49
N THR A 100 10.07 3.28 9.55
CA THR A 100 10.92 2.08 9.54
C THR A 100 10.09 0.82 9.34
N ILE A 101 8.99 0.67 10.08
CA ILE A 101 8.07 -0.45 9.91
C ILE A 101 7.52 -0.48 8.48
N ASN A 102 7.15 0.68 7.90
CA ASN A 102 6.67 0.75 6.51
C ASN A 102 7.72 0.27 5.49
N LYS A 103 9.01 0.57 5.71
CA LYS A 103 10.10 0.07 4.86
C LYS A 103 10.26 -1.45 4.96
N GLU A 104 10.07 -2.02 6.15
CA GLU A 104 10.12 -3.47 6.33
C GLU A 104 8.92 -4.16 5.68
N LEU A 105 7.72 -3.59 5.79
CA LEU A 105 6.53 -4.05 5.07
C LEU A 105 6.80 -4.10 3.55
N TRP A 106 7.48 -3.10 2.99
CA TRP A 106 7.92 -3.09 1.59
C TRP A 106 8.79 -4.28 1.21
N VAL A 107 9.73 -4.66 2.09
CA VAL A 107 10.58 -5.85 1.88
C VAL A 107 9.75 -7.12 1.93
N ILE A 108 8.80 -7.22 2.86
CA ILE A 108 7.92 -8.38 3.01
C ILE A 108 7.02 -8.52 1.78
N VAL A 109 6.38 -7.46 1.30
CA VAL A 109 5.53 -7.47 0.10
C VAL A 109 6.31 -7.92 -1.13
N LYS A 110 7.55 -7.47 -1.32
CA LYS A 110 8.40 -7.94 -2.43
C LYS A 110 8.66 -9.45 -2.36
N ARG A 111 8.94 -9.98 -1.16
CA ARG A 111 9.15 -11.43 -0.96
C ARG A 111 7.86 -12.22 -1.14
N LEU A 112 6.74 -11.71 -0.63
CA LEU A 112 5.40 -12.25 -0.84
C LEU A 112 5.11 -12.35 -2.33
N TRP A 113 5.32 -11.26 -3.09
CA TRP A 113 5.08 -11.27 -4.53
C TRP A 113 5.93 -12.30 -5.25
N LYS A 114 7.22 -12.41 -4.91
CA LYS A 114 8.11 -13.43 -5.50
C LYS A 114 7.62 -14.86 -5.22
N ASN A 115 7.13 -15.14 -4.01
CA ASN A 115 6.78 -16.48 -3.56
C ASN A 115 5.27 -16.79 -3.65
N ARG A 116 4.45 -15.88 -4.18
CA ARG A 116 2.97 -15.95 -4.14
C ARG A 116 2.33 -17.23 -4.64
N LYS A 117 3.00 -18.01 -5.50
CA LYS A 117 2.45 -19.26 -6.05
C LYS A 117 2.64 -20.45 -5.12
N ASP A 118 3.62 -20.38 -4.22
CA ASP A 118 3.84 -21.39 -3.19
C ASP A 118 2.98 -21.05 -1.97
N GLN A 119 2.07 -21.95 -1.60
CA GLN A 119 1.10 -21.67 -0.54
C GLN A 119 1.77 -21.51 0.83
N ALA A 120 2.67 -22.41 1.21
CA ALA A 120 3.32 -22.37 2.51
C ALA A 120 4.17 -21.09 2.66
N LEU A 121 4.92 -20.73 1.61
CA LEU A 121 5.70 -19.48 1.62
C LEU A 121 4.77 -18.26 1.59
N ARG A 122 3.70 -18.26 0.79
CA ARG A 122 2.74 -17.16 0.73
C ARG A 122 2.14 -16.90 2.12
N GLU A 123 1.61 -17.93 2.77
CA GLU A 123 1.03 -17.85 4.12
C GLU A 123 2.06 -17.34 5.14
N ALA A 124 3.28 -17.89 5.14
CA ALA A 124 4.33 -17.42 6.06
C ALA A 124 4.68 -15.92 5.89
N HIS A 125 4.69 -15.41 4.65
CA HIS A 125 4.94 -14.00 4.40
C HIS A 125 3.73 -13.13 4.75
N LEU A 126 2.50 -13.60 4.54
CA LEU A 126 1.27 -12.91 4.95
C LEU A 126 1.15 -12.79 6.47
N ASP A 127 1.54 -13.84 7.21
CA ASP A 127 1.59 -13.81 8.67
C ASP A 127 2.59 -12.78 9.19
N LEU A 128 3.80 -12.76 8.62
CA LEU A 128 4.82 -11.77 8.96
C LEU A 128 4.35 -10.34 8.61
N PHE A 129 3.73 -10.17 7.45
CA PHE A 129 3.16 -8.90 7.01
C PHE A 129 2.10 -8.39 8.00
N THR A 130 1.18 -9.25 8.40
CA THR A 130 0.10 -8.94 9.35
C THR A 130 0.66 -8.51 10.71
N LYS A 131 1.66 -9.21 11.24
CA LYS A 131 2.33 -8.82 12.50
C LYS A 131 2.96 -7.42 12.41
N ARG A 132 3.62 -7.10 11.30
CA ARG A 132 4.22 -5.77 11.10
C ARG A 132 3.17 -4.67 10.88
N LEU A 133 2.02 -4.98 10.29
CA LEU A 133 0.90 -4.05 10.20
C LEU A 133 0.30 -3.72 11.57
N GLN A 134 0.17 -4.72 12.45
CA GLN A 134 -0.29 -4.51 13.81
C GLN A 134 0.64 -3.58 14.57
N GLU A 135 1.95 -3.81 14.48
CA GLU A 135 2.93 -2.91 15.11
C GLU A 135 2.91 -1.50 14.50
N LEU A 136 2.70 -1.37 13.18
CA LEU A 136 2.50 -0.07 12.55
C LEU A 136 1.28 0.62 13.13
N ARG A 137 0.15 -0.08 13.23
CA ARG A 137 -1.11 0.46 13.78
C ARG A 137 -0.92 0.94 15.22
N GLU A 138 -0.30 0.14 16.07
CA GLU A 138 0.00 0.51 17.47
C GLU A 138 0.90 1.75 17.54
N THR A 139 1.92 1.82 16.67
CA THR A 139 2.83 2.96 16.60
C THR A 139 2.09 4.23 16.15
N ILE A 140 1.16 4.12 15.20
CA ILE A 140 0.35 5.24 14.72
C ILE A 140 -0.71 5.65 15.74
N GLN A 141 -1.32 4.72 16.47
CA GLN A 141 -2.21 5.02 17.60
C GLN A 141 -1.46 5.82 18.68
N THR A 142 -0.21 5.43 18.99
CA THR A 142 0.66 6.18 19.91
C THR A 142 0.97 7.59 19.37
N LEU A 143 1.15 7.75 18.06
CA LEU A 143 1.41 9.04 17.41
C LEU A 143 0.19 9.97 17.36
N LYS A 144 -1.02 9.38 17.40
CA LYS A 144 -2.29 10.10 17.37
C LYS A 144 -2.59 10.77 18.72
N GLY A 145 -2.23 10.12 19.83
CA GLY A 145 -2.29 10.67 21.19
C GLY A 145 -1.32 11.83 21.38
#